data_AF-A0A0Q5FNF2-F1
#
_entry.id   AF-A0A0Q5FNF2-F1
#
_cell.length_a   1.000
_cell.length_b   1.000
_cell.length_c   1.000
_cell.angle_alpha   90.00
_cell.angle_beta   90.00
_cell.angle_gamma   90.00
#
_symmetry.space_group_name_H-M   'P 1'
#
loop_
_entity.id
_entity.type
_entity.pdbx_description
1 polymer ?
#
loop_
_entity_poly.entity_id
_entity_poly.type
_entity_poly.pdbx_seq_one_letter_code
_entity_poly.pdbx_strand_id
1 'polypeptide(L)'
;MHRNCLLSGKERREDDDEIEGSREGIAAVAALLMAVGGLVVPTSASAETSPPAGHVRTPQTWYLYAGAGETVSTDFTKVFQVLNGQMDPTVVITRPDGSVASECALTAADPVGSQCAFTEVAAGDGVWSVALVAPEGQETAQGRQVLDWDISVYDGGEPRPGRVWTERYAQYDLPLQPAPLGGPVDLTLWYLTEQGYIYEVDRLGMQGIDSIYTADAFGVVDPATCASAHSSTAGRGYQKISNTTCRYTPFKMFFAAPADDLPAQVTLPTGETTWLSTPPVTPTLDAVTFTQDTVGSRSGTIEAVFSNFEGSALVHVDADGDGAFDGPNERTTTMGIVGGEGSVVFDGLDAVGNPIPYTTPVAFRVSADGFAEVHFSDQDTEVLGNGIQVRRLNGPADGTETRIFWDDTHVTSAMNDPQADLKCSATAPLASGVAGVDSAGGVH
;
A
#
# COMPACT_ATOMS: atom_id res chain seq x y z
N MET A 1 12.95 25.48 -15.03
CA MET A 1 13.16 24.72 -13.78
C MET A 1 13.55 23.25 -14.00
N HIS A 2 13.85 22.77 -15.23
CA HIS A 2 14.25 21.36 -15.50
C HIS A 2 15.77 21.09 -15.57
N ARG A 3 16.65 22.06 -15.27
CA ARG A 3 18.08 21.95 -15.64
C ARG A 3 18.98 21.17 -14.66
N ASN A 4 18.51 20.78 -13.48
CA ASN A 4 19.37 20.14 -12.48
C ASN A 4 19.18 18.62 -12.32
N CYS A 5 18.22 17.99 -13.00
CA CYS A 5 18.00 16.54 -12.86
C CYS A 5 18.97 15.67 -13.71
N LEU A 6 19.68 16.25 -14.68
CA LEU A 6 20.49 15.50 -15.65
C LEU A 6 21.95 15.23 -15.25
N LEU A 7 22.40 15.68 -14.06
CA LEU A 7 23.84 15.65 -13.74
C LEU A 7 24.36 14.37 -13.06
N SER A 8 23.55 13.32 -12.86
CA SER A 8 24.09 12.01 -12.42
C SER A 8 24.39 11.02 -13.56
N GLY A 9 24.01 11.34 -14.81
CA GLY A 9 24.31 10.52 -16.00
C GLY A 9 25.52 11.06 -16.78
N LYS A 10 26.73 10.99 -16.23
CA LYS A 10 27.92 11.54 -16.89
C LYS A 10 28.44 10.63 -18.01
N GLU A 11 28.01 10.98 -19.23
CA GLU A 11 28.74 10.99 -20.51
C GLU A 11 29.83 9.92 -20.72
N ARG A 12 29.45 8.84 -21.42
CA ARG A 12 30.40 8.03 -22.20
C ARG A 12 30.42 8.65 -23.61
N ARG A 13 31.54 9.27 -23.98
CA ARG A 13 31.84 9.71 -25.36
C ARG A 13 31.76 8.50 -26.29
N GLU A 14 30.86 8.55 -27.26
CA GLU A 14 30.96 7.75 -28.48
C GLU A 14 31.61 8.64 -29.55
N ASP A 15 32.73 8.15 -30.08
CA ASP A 15 33.39 8.73 -31.24
C ASP A 15 32.64 8.25 -32.48
N ASP A 16 32.11 9.21 -33.25
CA ASP A 16 31.53 8.99 -34.57
C ASP A 16 32.66 8.73 -35.58
N ASP A 17 32.73 7.50 -36.12
CA ASP A 17 33.45 7.20 -37.35
C ASP A 17 32.44 6.95 -38.49
N GLU A 18 32.44 7.90 -39.41
CA GLU A 18 31.66 7.98 -40.64
C GLU A 18 32.22 6.99 -41.69
N ILE A 19 31.40 6.04 -42.15
CA ILE A 19 31.69 5.27 -43.38
C ILE A 19 30.44 5.28 -44.27
N GLU A 20 30.52 6.09 -45.32
CA GLU A 20 29.65 6.02 -46.51
C GLU A 20 29.86 4.70 -47.27
N GLY A 21 28.77 4.05 -47.66
CA GLY A 21 28.79 2.86 -48.51
C GLY A 21 27.44 2.56 -49.14
N SER A 22 27.26 3.01 -50.38
CA SER A 22 26.09 2.75 -51.24
C SER A 22 25.83 1.25 -51.51
N ARG A 23 24.55 0.84 -51.61
CA ARG A 23 23.91 0.34 -52.86
C ARG A 23 22.56 -0.34 -52.63
N GLU A 24 21.75 -0.20 -53.67
CA GLU A 24 20.42 -0.75 -53.94
C GLU A 24 20.29 -2.27 -53.75
N GLY A 25 19.08 -2.72 -53.38
CA GLY A 25 18.70 -4.12 -53.38
C GLY A 25 17.25 -4.36 -52.98
N ILE A 26 16.34 -4.32 -53.95
CA ILE A 26 14.94 -4.76 -53.82
C ILE A 26 14.92 -6.28 -53.62
N ALA A 27 14.34 -6.77 -52.52
CA ALA A 27 13.93 -8.15 -52.38
C ALA A 27 12.64 -8.24 -51.55
N ALA A 28 11.59 -8.78 -52.18
CA ALA A 28 10.31 -9.09 -51.56
C ALA A 28 10.49 -10.17 -50.48
N VAL A 29 10.10 -9.86 -49.25
CA VAL A 29 10.00 -10.83 -48.16
C VAL A 29 8.53 -11.19 -47.97
N ALA A 30 8.18 -12.43 -48.27
CA ALA A 30 6.91 -13.03 -47.91
C ALA A 30 6.86 -13.16 -46.37
N ALA A 31 5.92 -12.44 -45.74
CA ALA A 31 5.67 -12.54 -44.31
C ALA A 31 5.00 -13.88 -43.99
N LEU A 32 5.81 -14.84 -43.51
CA LEU A 32 5.33 -16.05 -42.88
C LEU A 32 4.98 -15.70 -41.43
N LEU A 33 3.69 -15.58 -41.10
CA LEU A 33 3.21 -15.54 -39.72
C LEU A 33 3.50 -16.90 -39.08
N MET A 34 4.67 -17.04 -38.43
CA MET A 34 4.87 -18.08 -37.45
C MET A 34 4.25 -17.61 -36.14
N ALA A 35 3.12 -18.21 -35.78
CA ALA A 35 2.60 -18.16 -34.42
C ALA A 35 3.63 -18.84 -33.51
N VAL A 36 4.52 -18.04 -32.94
CA VAL A 36 5.36 -18.49 -31.82
C VAL A 36 4.42 -18.57 -30.62
N GLY A 37 3.84 -19.75 -30.42
CA GLY A 37 3.21 -20.10 -29.15
C GLY A 37 4.31 -20.07 -28.10
N GLY A 38 4.42 -18.94 -27.38
CA GLY A 38 5.30 -18.82 -26.23
C GLY A 38 4.89 -19.88 -25.22
N LEU A 39 5.74 -20.89 -25.03
CA LEU A 39 5.68 -21.74 -23.86
C LEU A 39 5.93 -20.83 -22.66
N VAL A 40 4.86 -20.47 -21.95
CA VAL A 40 4.98 -19.91 -20.61
C VAL A 40 5.57 -21.02 -19.77
N VAL A 41 6.89 -20.97 -19.56
CA VAL A 41 7.56 -21.87 -18.63
C VAL A 41 7.05 -21.47 -17.26
N PRO A 42 6.37 -22.36 -16.51
CA PRO A 42 5.96 -22.04 -15.15
C PRO A 42 7.21 -21.66 -14.37
N THR A 43 7.25 -20.45 -13.84
CA THR A 43 8.27 -20.05 -12.87
C THR A 43 8.15 -21.00 -11.70
N SER A 44 9.24 -21.67 -11.35
CA SER A 44 9.29 -22.52 -10.16
C SER A 44 8.83 -21.69 -8.96
N ALA A 45 7.97 -22.27 -8.12
CA ALA A 45 7.57 -21.65 -6.87
C ALA A 45 8.83 -21.30 -6.07
N SER A 46 8.94 -20.04 -5.64
CA SER A 46 10.03 -19.55 -4.80
C SER A 46 9.52 -19.30 -3.39
N ALA A 47 10.40 -19.50 -2.42
CA ALA A 47 10.26 -18.96 -1.07
C ALA A 47 9.96 -17.45 -1.10
N GLU A 48 9.18 -16.94 -0.14
CA GLU A 48 9.07 -15.51 0.08
C GLU A 48 10.30 -14.99 0.83
N THR A 49 11.07 -14.12 0.17
CA THR A 49 12.31 -13.57 0.71
C THR A 49 12.33 -12.05 0.62
N SER A 50 13.24 -11.43 1.35
CA SER A 50 13.61 -10.03 1.12
C SER A 50 13.91 -9.79 -0.37
N PRO A 51 13.44 -8.67 -0.95
CA PRO A 51 13.78 -8.34 -2.33
C PRO A 51 15.29 -8.11 -2.45
N PRO A 52 15.90 -8.36 -3.63
CA PRO A 52 17.33 -8.10 -3.83
C PRO A 52 17.71 -6.66 -3.42
N ALA A 53 18.75 -6.52 -2.59
CA ALA A 53 19.24 -5.26 -2.01
C ALA A 53 18.26 -4.51 -1.07
N GLY A 54 17.08 -5.07 -0.79
CA GLY A 54 16.17 -4.57 0.24
C GLY A 54 16.30 -5.39 1.51
N HIS A 55 16.49 -4.73 2.64
CA HIS A 55 16.75 -5.38 3.91
C HIS A 55 15.73 -4.97 4.97
N VAL A 56 15.83 -5.53 6.17
CA VAL A 56 15.00 -5.13 7.32
C VAL A 56 15.85 -4.86 8.55
N ARG A 57 15.45 -3.84 9.30
CA ARG A 57 16.03 -3.51 10.62
C ARG A 57 15.05 -2.85 11.57
N THR A 58 13.90 -2.43 11.07
CA THR A 58 12.86 -1.73 11.82
C THR A 58 11.85 -2.74 12.35
N PRO A 59 11.37 -2.60 13.59
CA PRO A 59 10.37 -3.49 14.14
C PRO A 59 9.15 -3.62 13.23
N GLN A 60 8.74 -4.87 13.01
CA GLN A 60 7.60 -5.25 12.16
C GLN A 60 7.24 -6.72 12.38
N THR A 61 6.06 -7.09 11.90
CA THR A 61 5.53 -8.46 12.01
C THR A 61 5.11 -8.96 10.64
N TRP A 62 5.53 -10.19 10.34
CA TRP A 62 4.97 -11.01 9.28
C TRP A 62 4.04 -12.03 9.89
N TYR A 63 3.01 -12.36 9.16
CA TYR A 63 2.12 -13.46 9.44
C TYR A 63 2.24 -14.47 8.31
N LEU A 64 2.09 -15.75 8.64
CA LEU A 64 2.05 -16.80 7.65
C LEU A 64 1.01 -17.86 8.04
N TYR A 65 0.28 -18.37 7.06
CA TYR A 65 -0.68 -19.46 7.27
C TYR A 65 -0.03 -20.80 6.89
N ALA A 66 -0.11 -21.78 7.77
CA ALA A 66 0.34 -23.14 7.49
C ALA A 66 -0.76 -24.14 7.88
N GLY A 67 -1.02 -25.11 7.02
CA GLY A 67 -1.86 -26.26 7.25
C GLY A 67 -1.14 -27.36 8.04
N ALA A 68 -1.92 -28.27 8.65
CA ALA A 68 -1.39 -29.40 9.39
C ALA A 68 -0.45 -30.27 8.53
N GLY A 69 0.78 -30.48 9.01
CA GLY A 69 1.81 -31.25 8.30
C GLY A 69 2.67 -30.44 7.32
N GLU A 70 2.30 -29.20 7.00
CA GLU A 70 3.19 -28.26 6.30
C GLU A 70 4.35 -27.85 7.21
N THR A 71 5.49 -27.47 6.63
CA THR A 71 6.68 -27.02 7.36
C THR A 71 6.80 -25.51 7.28
N VAL A 72 6.82 -24.85 8.44
CA VAL A 72 7.16 -23.43 8.57
C VAL A 72 8.67 -23.32 8.67
N SER A 73 9.28 -22.49 7.84
CA SER A 73 10.71 -22.19 7.87
C SER A 73 10.92 -20.69 7.87
N THR A 74 11.86 -20.21 8.69
CA THR A 74 12.26 -18.81 8.71
C THR A 74 13.77 -18.72 8.83
N ASP A 75 14.40 -17.78 8.14
CA ASP A 75 15.80 -17.43 8.30
C ASP A 75 15.95 -15.92 8.30
N PHE A 76 16.64 -15.38 9.31
CA PHE A 76 17.11 -13.99 9.29
C PHE A 76 18.62 -13.98 9.34
N THR A 77 19.25 -13.41 8.32
CA THR A 77 20.71 -13.37 8.20
C THR A 77 21.21 -11.94 8.37
N LYS A 78 22.12 -11.70 9.32
CA LYS A 78 22.79 -10.41 9.49
C LYS A 78 23.70 -10.13 8.28
N VAL A 79 23.36 -9.15 7.47
CA VAL A 79 24.16 -8.77 6.28
C VAL A 79 25.05 -7.55 6.52
N PHE A 80 24.62 -6.65 7.41
CA PHE A 80 25.35 -5.42 7.68
C PHE A 80 25.07 -4.92 9.09
N GLN A 81 25.95 -4.05 9.60
CA GLN A 81 25.75 -3.36 10.86
C GLN A 81 25.93 -1.86 10.66
N VAL A 82 24.89 -1.11 10.99
CA VAL A 82 24.90 0.35 10.92
C VAL A 82 25.42 0.95 12.24
N LEU A 83 26.04 2.13 12.16
CA LEU A 83 26.55 2.82 13.34
C LEU A 83 25.49 3.66 14.07
N ASN A 84 24.43 4.05 13.37
CA ASN A 84 23.37 4.92 13.89
C ASN A 84 22.17 4.16 14.48
N GLY A 85 22.16 2.82 14.43
CA GLY A 85 21.08 2.03 15.02
C GLY A 85 21.04 2.16 16.54
N GLN A 86 19.85 2.02 17.10
CA GLN A 86 19.57 2.29 18.50
C GLN A 86 19.42 1.02 19.34
N MET A 87 19.03 -0.09 18.70
CA MET A 87 18.76 -1.38 19.36
C MET A 87 19.39 -2.56 18.63
N ASP A 88 19.60 -3.67 19.33
CA ASP A 88 19.86 -4.98 18.74
C ASP A 88 18.51 -5.70 18.62
N PRO A 89 18.09 -6.13 17.42
CA PRO A 89 16.78 -6.74 17.22
C PRO A 89 16.74 -8.18 17.71
N THR A 90 15.56 -8.58 18.16
CA THR A 90 15.22 -9.98 18.45
C THR A 90 14.19 -10.47 17.44
N VAL A 91 14.43 -11.64 16.86
CA VAL A 91 13.45 -12.35 16.03
C VAL A 91 12.64 -13.26 16.94
N VAL A 92 11.33 -13.08 16.96
CA VAL A 92 10.38 -13.87 17.77
C VAL A 92 9.41 -14.58 16.84
N ILE A 93 9.26 -15.89 17.02
CA ILE A 93 8.34 -16.72 16.25
C ILE A 93 7.29 -17.26 17.21
N THR A 94 6.01 -17.00 16.92
CA THR A 94 4.88 -17.40 17.75
C THR A 94 3.98 -18.35 16.99
N ARG A 95 3.62 -19.46 17.64
CA ARG A 95 2.69 -20.47 17.12
C ARG A 95 1.26 -19.94 17.07
N PRO A 96 0.36 -20.62 16.35
CA PRO A 96 -1.07 -20.27 16.33
C PRO A 96 -1.77 -20.25 17.69
N ASP A 97 -1.25 -20.99 18.68
CA ASP A 97 -1.79 -21.00 20.05
C ASP A 97 -1.30 -19.84 20.94
N GLY A 98 -0.49 -18.93 20.38
CA GLY A 98 0.11 -17.81 21.09
C GLY A 98 1.40 -18.15 21.85
N SER A 99 1.86 -19.41 21.83
CA SER A 99 3.14 -19.78 22.44
C SER A 99 4.34 -19.37 21.59
N VAL A 100 5.41 -18.90 22.23
CA VAL A 100 6.68 -18.60 21.53
C VAL A 100 7.37 -19.92 21.13
N ALA A 101 7.58 -20.11 19.83
CA ALA A 101 8.28 -21.24 19.25
C ALA A 101 9.79 -21.07 19.26
N SER A 102 10.26 -19.86 18.95
CA SER A 102 11.66 -19.50 18.90
C SER A 102 11.83 -18.03 19.22
N GLU A 103 12.94 -17.70 19.87
CA GLU A 103 13.38 -16.34 20.13
C GLU A 103 14.89 -16.31 19.98
N CYS A 104 15.41 -15.45 19.10
CA CYS A 104 16.84 -15.28 18.96
C CYS A 104 17.23 -13.84 18.66
N ALA A 105 18.25 -13.36 19.38
CA ALA A 105 18.74 -12.00 19.27
C ALA A 105 19.98 -11.95 18.37
N LEU A 106 20.05 -10.94 17.51
CA LEU A 106 21.23 -10.63 16.71
C LEU A 106 21.84 -9.34 17.24
N THR A 107 23.07 -9.42 17.73
CA THR A 107 23.75 -8.33 18.45
C THR A 107 24.89 -7.72 17.65
N ALA A 108 25.44 -6.61 18.17
CA ALA A 108 26.65 -6.01 17.62
C ALA A 108 27.90 -6.92 17.72
N ALA A 109 27.90 -7.92 18.60
CA ALA A 109 29.02 -8.86 18.75
C ALA A 109 29.00 -9.98 17.70
N ASP A 110 27.84 -10.24 17.11
CA ASP A 110 27.67 -11.29 16.11
C ASP A 110 28.33 -10.89 14.78
N PRO A 111 29.10 -11.77 14.12
CA PRO A 111 29.66 -11.47 12.81
C PRO A 111 28.56 -11.32 11.74
N VAL A 112 28.89 -10.60 10.65
CA VAL A 112 28.08 -10.65 9.42
C VAL A 112 28.02 -12.12 8.94
N GLY A 113 26.82 -12.56 8.56
CA GLY A 113 26.49 -13.95 8.22
C GLY A 113 25.91 -14.75 9.40
N SER A 114 25.84 -14.20 10.62
CA SER A 114 25.09 -14.84 11.70
C SER A 114 23.61 -14.95 11.35
N GLN A 115 23.02 -16.10 11.68
CA GLN A 115 21.65 -16.45 11.29
C GLN A 115 20.75 -16.70 12.50
N CYS A 116 19.49 -16.34 12.34
CA CYS A 116 18.38 -16.73 13.20
C CYS A 116 17.44 -17.64 12.39
N ALA A 117 17.76 -18.94 12.36
CA ALA A 117 17.02 -19.93 11.59
C ALA A 117 16.06 -20.73 12.48
N PHE A 118 14.88 -21.04 11.96
CA PHE A 118 13.88 -21.89 12.61
C PHE A 118 13.16 -22.74 11.57
N THR A 119 12.79 -23.97 11.97
CA THR A 119 11.99 -24.86 11.14
C THR A 119 11.15 -25.77 12.03
N GLU A 120 9.86 -25.86 11.76
CA GLU A 120 8.93 -26.71 12.48
C GLU A 120 7.82 -27.23 11.55
N VAL A 121 7.40 -28.48 11.75
CA VAL A 121 6.21 -29.03 11.09
C VAL A 121 4.98 -28.59 11.88
N ALA A 122 4.05 -27.90 11.22
CA ALA A 122 2.83 -27.41 11.83
C ALA A 122 1.97 -28.58 12.34
N ALA A 123 1.65 -28.58 13.64
CA ALA A 123 0.84 -29.61 14.27
C ALA A 123 -0.66 -29.55 13.88
N GLY A 124 -1.10 -28.38 13.40
CA GLY A 124 -2.47 -28.09 12.99
C GLY A 124 -2.50 -26.81 12.15
N ASP A 125 -3.64 -26.58 11.52
CA ASP A 125 -3.87 -25.38 10.72
C ASP A 125 -3.82 -24.13 11.61
N GLY A 126 -3.16 -23.08 11.13
CA GLY A 126 -3.19 -21.80 11.83
C GLY A 126 -2.22 -20.77 11.32
N VAL A 127 -2.32 -19.58 11.90
CA VAL A 127 -1.45 -18.45 11.58
C VAL A 127 -0.31 -18.40 12.58
N TRP A 128 0.90 -18.36 12.07
CA TRP A 128 2.09 -18.05 12.83
C TRP A 128 2.41 -16.56 12.70
N SER A 129 3.06 -15.98 13.70
CA SER A 129 3.65 -14.65 13.58
C SER A 129 5.16 -14.73 13.70
N VAL A 130 5.86 -14.02 12.82
CA VAL A 130 7.30 -13.82 12.86
C VAL A 130 7.51 -12.33 13.06
N ALA A 131 8.15 -11.93 14.15
CA ALA A 131 8.29 -10.53 14.52
C ALA A 131 9.75 -10.16 14.69
N LEU A 132 10.15 -9.05 14.09
CA LEU A 132 11.36 -8.33 14.46
C LEU A 132 10.96 -7.37 15.58
N VAL A 133 11.35 -7.66 16.82
CA VAL A 133 10.94 -6.86 17.99
C VAL A 133 12.07 -6.00 18.52
N ALA A 134 11.67 -4.82 19.01
CA ALA A 134 12.53 -3.96 19.81
C ALA A 134 12.52 -4.40 21.28
N PRO A 135 13.59 -4.08 22.04
CA PRO A 135 13.52 -4.06 23.49
C PRO A 135 12.36 -3.18 23.97
N GLU A 136 11.75 -3.55 25.10
CA GLU A 136 10.67 -2.78 25.73
C GLU A 136 11.05 -1.31 25.91
N GLY A 137 10.14 -0.40 25.51
CA GLY A 137 10.35 1.05 25.54
C GLY A 137 11.15 1.61 24.37
N GLN A 138 11.43 0.80 23.34
CA GLN A 138 12.13 1.19 22.11
C GLN A 138 11.39 0.75 20.84
N GLU A 139 10.07 0.67 20.88
CA GLU A 139 9.23 0.11 19.80
C GLU A 139 9.37 0.83 18.46
N THR A 140 9.84 2.08 18.46
CA THR A 140 10.12 2.89 17.27
C THR A 140 11.60 2.98 16.91
N ALA A 141 12.48 2.36 17.71
CA ALA A 141 13.91 2.42 17.52
C ALA A 141 14.35 1.58 16.33
N GLN A 142 15.30 2.10 15.57
CA GLN A 142 15.85 1.40 14.42
C GLN A 142 16.91 0.38 14.86
N GLY A 143 16.88 -0.81 14.28
CA GLY A 143 17.88 -1.85 14.48
C GLY A 143 19.28 -1.43 14.05
N ARG A 144 20.28 -1.83 14.84
CA ARG A 144 21.70 -1.76 14.47
C ARG A 144 22.07 -2.80 13.42
N GLN A 145 21.39 -3.94 13.47
CA GLN A 145 21.62 -5.05 12.57
C GLN A 145 20.67 -4.94 11.39
N VAL A 146 21.25 -4.98 10.18
CA VAL A 146 20.52 -5.03 8.93
C VAL A 146 20.45 -6.49 8.51
N LEU A 147 19.24 -6.97 8.25
CA LEU A 147 18.94 -8.38 8.07
C LEU A 147 18.34 -8.62 6.67
N ASP A 148 18.78 -9.70 6.04
CA ASP A 148 17.98 -10.40 5.04
C ASP A 148 16.97 -11.30 5.77
N TRP A 149 15.84 -11.57 5.12
CA TRP A 149 14.82 -12.48 5.65
C TRP A 149 14.33 -13.46 4.58
N ASP A 150 14.04 -14.68 5.01
CA ASP A 150 13.33 -15.72 4.27
C ASP A 150 12.25 -16.27 5.20
N ILE A 151 10.99 -16.26 4.75
CA ILE A 151 9.87 -16.81 5.49
C ILE A 151 9.08 -17.65 4.50
N SER A 152 8.97 -18.95 4.77
CA SER A 152 8.44 -19.90 3.80
C SER A 152 7.57 -20.96 4.45
N VAL A 153 6.55 -21.41 3.72
CA VAL A 153 5.74 -22.58 4.04
C VAL A 153 6.01 -23.66 3.00
N TYR A 154 6.27 -24.88 3.44
CA TYR A 154 6.55 -26.01 2.54
C TYR A 154 5.53 -27.14 2.73
N ASP A 155 5.05 -27.73 1.64
CA ASP A 155 4.27 -28.98 1.64
C ASP A 155 5.09 -30.09 0.97
N GLY A 156 5.45 -31.12 1.72
CA GLY A 156 6.28 -32.22 1.19
C GLY A 156 7.66 -31.78 0.67
N GLY A 157 8.16 -30.61 1.08
CA GLY A 157 9.42 -30.02 0.60
C GLY A 157 9.26 -29.02 -0.55
N GLU A 158 8.06 -28.83 -1.09
CA GLU A 158 7.77 -27.84 -2.13
C GLU A 158 7.25 -26.53 -1.49
N PRO A 159 7.79 -25.35 -1.86
CA PRO A 159 7.33 -24.08 -1.30
C PRO A 159 5.88 -23.77 -1.72
N ARG A 160 5.13 -23.15 -0.82
CA ARG A 160 3.74 -22.74 -0.95
C ARG A 160 3.67 -21.21 -0.89
N PRO A 161 3.96 -20.50 -2.00
CA PRO A 161 3.97 -19.05 -2.02
C PRO A 161 2.56 -18.49 -1.82
N GLY A 162 2.48 -17.21 -1.43
CA GLY A 162 1.21 -16.52 -1.19
C GLY A 162 0.62 -16.82 0.19
N ARG A 163 1.44 -17.34 1.10
CA ARG A 163 1.06 -17.67 2.48
C ARG A 163 1.52 -16.63 3.47
N VAL A 164 2.48 -15.78 3.10
CA VAL A 164 3.12 -14.78 3.96
C VAL A 164 2.58 -13.39 3.65
N TRP A 165 2.13 -12.68 4.68
CA TRP A 165 1.69 -11.29 4.57
C TRP A 165 2.15 -10.44 5.74
N THR A 166 2.06 -9.13 5.56
CA THR A 166 2.18 -8.13 6.63
C THR A 166 1.15 -7.02 6.42
N GLU A 167 0.88 -6.24 7.44
CA GLU A 167 0.01 -5.05 7.39
C GLU A 167 0.84 -3.74 7.38
N ARG A 168 2.15 -3.86 7.64
CA ARG A 168 3.13 -2.77 7.55
C ARG A 168 4.50 -3.35 7.24
N TYR A 169 5.03 -3.03 6.06
CA TYR A 169 6.37 -3.44 5.67
C TYR A 169 7.35 -2.29 5.83
N ALA A 170 8.42 -2.49 6.60
CA ALA A 170 9.50 -1.53 6.76
C ALA A 170 10.79 -2.08 6.14
N GLN A 171 11.20 -1.44 5.05
CA GLN A 171 12.38 -1.83 4.28
C GLN A 171 13.52 -0.85 4.55
N TYR A 172 14.74 -1.37 4.55
CA TYR A 172 15.95 -0.60 4.65
C TYR A 172 16.83 -0.85 3.44
N ASP A 173 17.08 0.19 2.65
CA ASP A 173 18.01 0.11 1.53
C ASP A 173 19.38 0.67 1.95
N LEU A 174 20.42 0.17 1.29
CA LEU A 174 21.79 0.64 1.45
C LEU A 174 22.24 1.38 0.17
N PRO A 175 21.69 2.55 -0.17
CA PRO A 175 21.90 3.20 -1.47
C PRO A 175 23.37 3.57 -1.76
N LEU A 176 24.19 3.68 -0.71
CA LEU A 176 25.61 4.00 -0.81
C LEU A 176 26.52 2.75 -0.84
N GLN A 177 25.97 1.55 -0.69
CA GLN A 177 26.74 0.31 -0.76
C GLN A 177 26.73 -0.26 -2.18
N PRO A 178 27.83 -0.90 -2.62
CA PRO A 178 27.84 -1.63 -3.87
C PRO A 178 26.95 -2.89 -3.78
N ALA A 179 26.45 -3.33 -4.93
CA ALA A 179 25.81 -4.63 -5.05
C ALA A 179 26.73 -5.77 -4.53
N PRO A 180 26.17 -6.82 -3.91
CA PRO A 180 24.73 -7.08 -3.76
C PRO A 180 24.10 -6.44 -2.52
N LEU A 181 24.88 -5.80 -1.65
CA LEU A 181 24.38 -5.22 -0.39
C LEU A 181 23.59 -3.93 -0.60
N GLY A 182 23.76 -3.26 -1.74
CA GLY A 182 23.08 -2.00 -2.01
C GLY A 182 22.79 -1.83 -3.48
N GLY A 183 21.95 -0.84 -3.77
CA GLY A 183 21.45 -0.54 -5.11
C GLY A 183 19.97 -0.21 -5.09
N PRO A 184 19.38 0.12 -6.25
CA PRO A 184 17.94 0.26 -6.38
C PRO A 184 17.24 -1.08 -6.10
N VAL A 185 16.11 -1.02 -5.39
CA VAL A 185 15.29 -2.19 -5.06
C VAL A 185 14.04 -2.19 -5.93
N ASP A 186 13.75 -3.32 -6.56
CA ASP A 186 12.44 -3.58 -7.15
C ASP A 186 11.61 -4.38 -6.15
N LEU A 187 10.41 -3.89 -5.81
CA LEU A 187 9.51 -4.53 -4.85
C LEU A 187 8.13 -4.69 -5.47
N THR A 188 7.71 -5.94 -5.60
CA THR A 188 6.33 -6.30 -5.94
C THR A 188 5.61 -6.78 -4.70
N LEU A 189 4.43 -6.24 -4.44
CA LEU A 189 3.55 -6.66 -3.36
C LEU A 189 2.13 -6.88 -3.88
N TRP A 190 1.43 -7.85 -3.30
CA TRP A 190 0.02 -8.10 -3.55
C TRP A 190 -0.82 -7.63 -2.37
N TYR A 191 -1.74 -6.71 -2.61
CA TYR A 191 -2.59 -6.12 -1.60
C TYR A 191 -3.95 -6.78 -1.67
N LEU A 192 -4.36 -7.43 -0.58
CA LEU A 192 -5.72 -7.96 -0.42
C LEU A 192 -6.51 -7.01 0.47
N THR A 193 -7.70 -6.61 0.05
CA THR A 193 -8.64 -5.82 0.87
C THR A 193 -9.55 -6.74 1.68
N GLU A 194 -10.20 -6.21 2.72
CA GLU A 194 -11.21 -6.95 3.49
C GLU A 194 -12.36 -7.46 2.62
N GLN A 195 -12.74 -6.66 1.61
CA GLN A 195 -13.81 -6.98 0.67
C GLN A 195 -13.37 -7.92 -0.47
N GLY A 196 -12.13 -8.45 -0.44
CA GLY A 196 -11.67 -9.49 -1.34
C GLY A 196 -11.01 -9.03 -2.63
N TYR A 197 -10.75 -7.73 -2.78
CA TYR A 197 -10.09 -7.19 -3.97
C TYR A 197 -8.58 -7.34 -3.86
N ILE A 198 -7.95 -7.77 -4.96
CA ILE A 198 -6.50 -7.99 -5.02
C ILE A 198 -5.87 -7.01 -6.00
N TYR A 199 -4.78 -6.38 -5.57
CA TYR A 199 -3.96 -5.50 -6.38
C TYR A 199 -2.53 -6.00 -6.40
N GLU A 200 -1.91 -6.04 -7.57
CA GLU A 200 -0.46 -6.15 -7.72
C GLU A 200 0.11 -4.75 -7.82
N VAL A 201 1.16 -4.47 -7.07
CA VAL A 201 1.84 -3.17 -7.07
C VAL A 201 3.34 -3.38 -7.20
N ASP A 202 3.89 -2.84 -8.28
CA ASP A 202 5.32 -2.81 -8.54
C ASP A 202 5.88 -1.44 -8.17
N ARG A 203 6.93 -1.43 -7.37
CA ARG A 203 7.75 -0.25 -7.11
C ARG A 203 9.14 -0.51 -7.64
N LEU A 204 9.54 0.28 -8.62
CA LEU A 204 10.71 -0.02 -9.44
C LEU A 204 11.82 1.00 -9.21
N GLY A 205 13.02 0.49 -8.98
CA GLY A 205 14.21 1.28 -8.74
C GLY A 205 14.12 2.12 -7.47
N MET A 206 13.51 1.58 -6.41
CA MET A 206 13.37 2.24 -5.12
C MET A 206 14.75 2.49 -4.50
N GLN A 207 14.90 3.65 -3.87
CA GLN A 207 15.94 3.88 -2.88
C GLN A 207 15.32 4.65 -1.73
N GLY A 208 15.45 4.13 -0.52
CA GLY A 208 15.03 4.81 0.69
C GLY A 208 15.65 4.19 1.93
N ILE A 209 15.89 5.01 2.94
CA ILE A 209 16.47 4.57 4.20
C ILE A 209 15.32 4.43 5.19
N ASP A 210 14.96 3.20 5.55
CA ASP A 210 13.83 2.89 6.45
C ASP A 210 12.44 3.23 5.86
N SER A 211 12.26 3.01 4.55
CA SER A 211 10.96 3.20 3.91
C SER A 211 9.88 2.32 4.55
N ILE A 212 8.67 2.88 4.70
CA ILE A 212 7.52 2.16 5.27
C ILE A 212 6.40 2.14 4.23
N TYR A 213 5.86 0.95 4.00
CA TYR A 213 4.74 0.71 3.12
C TYR A 213 3.54 0.25 3.94
N THR A 214 2.41 0.90 3.74
CA THR A 214 1.12 0.50 4.31
C THR A 214 0.03 0.61 3.24
N ALA A 215 -1.10 -0.04 3.49
CA ALA A 215 -2.28 0.16 2.68
C ALA A 215 -3.56 0.02 3.51
N ASP A 216 -4.55 0.81 3.13
CA ASP A 216 -5.88 0.86 3.74
C ASP A 216 -6.84 1.60 2.81
N ALA A 217 -8.08 1.81 3.26
CA ALA A 217 -9.13 2.46 2.48
C ALA A 217 -9.06 4.00 2.44
N PHE A 218 -8.07 4.63 3.08
CA PHE A 218 -8.03 6.09 3.29
C PHE A 218 -6.67 6.75 3.02
N GLY A 219 -5.55 6.09 3.30
CA GLY A 219 -4.19 6.59 3.14
C GLY A 219 -3.91 7.86 3.93
N VAL A 220 -3.85 8.98 3.23
CA VAL A 220 -3.68 10.32 3.81
C VAL A 220 -5.06 10.93 4.02
N VAL A 221 -5.36 11.35 5.25
CA VAL A 221 -6.67 11.85 5.65
C VAL A 221 -6.64 13.29 6.14
N ASP A 222 -7.83 13.92 6.08
CA ASP A 222 -8.13 15.06 6.92
C ASP A 222 -8.44 14.56 8.36
N PRO A 223 -7.64 14.93 9.38
CA PRO A 223 -7.86 14.46 10.74
C PRO A 223 -9.17 14.97 11.37
N ALA A 224 -9.83 15.99 10.79
CA ALA A 224 -11.11 16.49 11.29
C ALA A 224 -12.30 15.64 10.81
N THR A 225 -12.23 15.05 9.62
CA THR A 225 -13.34 14.29 9.01
C THR A 225 -13.05 12.80 8.87
N CYS A 226 -11.78 12.39 9.04
CA CYS A 226 -11.29 11.04 8.77
C CYS A 226 -11.55 10.55 7.32
N ALA A 227 -11.87 11.47 6.40
CA ALA A 227 -12.00 11.16 4.98
C ALA A 227 -10.62 11.19 4.29
N SER A 228 -10.48 10.39 3.24
CA SER A 228 -9.29 10.42 2.39
C SER A 228 -9.14 11.80 1.73
N ALA A 229 -7.95 12.37 1.86
CA ALA A 229 -7.57 13.61 1.20
C ALA A 229 -7.13 13.40 -0.25
N HIS A 230 -6.87 12.15 -0.67
CA HIS A 230 -6.33 11.80 -2.00
C HIS A 230 -5.09 12.64 -2.38
N SER A 231 -4.25 12.97 -1.39
CA SER A 231 -3.17 13.95 -1.53
C SER A 231 -1.84 13.42 -0.99
N SER A 232 -0.76 13.78 -1.67
CA SER A 232 0.60 13.67 -1.17
C SER A 232 0.79 14.62 0.03
N THR A 233 1.46 14.18 1.09
CA THR A 233 1.67 15.02 2.29
C THR A 233 3.11 15.01 2.81
N ALA A 234 3.54 16.15 3.34
CA ALA A 234 4.75 16.31 4.16
C ALA A 234 4.45 16.38 5.67
N GLY A 235 3.21 16.04 6.08
CA GLY A 235 2.78 15.94 7.48
C GLY A 235 2.21 17.23 8.09
N ARG A 236 2.02 18.30 7.31
CA ARG A 236 1.24 19.48 7.71
C ARG A 236 -0.16 19.37 7.13
N GLY A 237 -1.20 19.85 7.83
CA GLY A 237 -2.58 19.74 7.35
C GLY A 237 -3.05 18.28 7.34
N TYR A 238 -2.95 17.63 6.17
CA TYR A 238 -3.28 16.22 6.01
C TYR A 238 -2.24 15.30 6.63
N GLN A 239 -2.71 14.21 7.21
CA GLN A 239 -1.87 13.26 7.94
C GLN A 239 -2.11 11.84 7.42
N LYS A 240 -1.07 11.02 7.46
CA LYS A 240 -1.22 9.57 7.28
C LYS A 240 -2.18 9.05 8.33
N ILE A 241 -3.11 8.20 7.95
CA ILE A 241 -4.16 7.74 8.87
C ILE A 241 -3.58 7.08 10.12
N SER A 242 -2.46 6.36 9.99
CA SER A 242 -1.71 5.75 11.09
C SER A 242 -1.20 6.73 12.15
N ASN A 243 -1.12 8.02 11.82
CA ASN A 243 -0.67 9.10 12.71
C ASN A 243 -1.85 9.89 13.31
N THR A 244 -3.09 9.44 13.07
CA THR A 244 -4.31 10.08 13.54
C THR A 244 -5.04 9.21 14.56
N THR A 245 -6.15 9.72 15.10
CA THR A 245 -7.09 8.94 15.93
C THR A 245 -8.22 8.31 15.11
N CYS A 246 -8.20 8.46 13.78
CA CYS A 246 -9.20 7.88 12.90
C CYS A 246 -9.09 6.36 12.96
N ARG A 247 -10.26 5.69 12.98
CA ARG A 247 -10.31 4.22 12.88
C ARG A 247 -10.08 3.82 11.43
N TYR A 248 -9.42 2.69 11.21
CA TYR A 248 -9.19 2.10 9.90
C TYR A 248 -8.81 0.63 10.04
N THR A 249 -8.94 -0.10 8.93
CA THR A 249 -8.54 -1.50 8.80
C THR A 249 -7.34 -1.57 7.86
N PRO A 250 -6.15 -1.98 8.33
CA PRO A 250 -5.02 -2.16 7.43
C PRO A 250 -5.28 -3.34 6.49
N PHE A 251 -4.83 -3.20 5.24
CA PHE A 251 -4.89 -4.25 4.24
C PHE A 251 -3.66 -5.15 4.31
N LYS A 252 -3.83 -6.38 3.81
CA LYS A 252 -2.79 -7.40 3.87
C LYS A 252 -1.92 -7.30 2.64
N MET A 253 -0.62 -7.17 2.85
CA MET A 253 0.42 -7.10 1.83
C MET A 253 1.16 -8.43 1.78
N PHE A 254 0.98 -9.17 0.70
CA PHE A 254 1.67 -10.43 0.43
C PHE A 254 2.89 -10.21 -0.47
N PHE A 255 3.88 -11.09 -0.31
CA PHE A 255 5.13 -11.08 -1.09
C PHE A 255 5.07 -11.98 -2.34
N ALA A 256 3.93 -12.65 -2.54
CA ALA A 256 3.52 -13.38 -3.73
C ALA A 256 1.99 -13.26 -3.87
N ALA A 257 1.42 -13.62 -5.02
CA ALA A 257 -0.04 -13.65 -5.17
C ALA A 257 -0.67 -14.54 -4.06
N PRO A 258 -1.71 -14.07 -3.34
CA PRO A 258 -2.32 -14.83 -2.24
C PRO A 258 -2.75 -16.23 -2.70
N ALA A 259 -2.45 -17.25 -1.90
CA ALA A 259 -2.76 -18.63 -2.27
C ALA A 259 -4.27 -18.91 -2.29
N ASP A 260 -4.74 -19.64 -3.30
CA ASP A 260 -6.17 -19.96 -3.50
C ASP A 260 -6.77 -20.85 -2.40
N ASP A 261 -5.94 -21.57 -1.66
CA ASP A 261 -6.33 -22.47 -0.58
C ASP A 261 -6.26 -21.81 0.82
N LEU A 262 -6.06 -20.49 0.89
CA LEU A 262 -6.18 -19.75 2.14
C LEU A 262 -7.64 -19.80 2.67
N PRO A 263 -7.85 -19.99 3.98
CA PRO A 263 -9.18 -19.93 4.58
C PRO A 263 -9.73 -18.50 4.57
N ALA A 264 -11.06 -18.36 4.58
CA ALA A 264 -11.69 -17.03 4.54
C ALA A 264 -11.43 -16.17 5.79
N GLN A 265 -11.33 -16.82 6.94
CA GLN A 265 -11.01 -16.20 8.23
C GLN A 265 -9.99 -17.04 8.97
N VAL A 266 -9.20 -16.37 9.79
CA VAL A 266 -8.15 -16.97 10.62
C VAL A 266 -8.12 -16.32 12.00
N THR A 267 -7.57 -17.05 12.97
CA THR A 267 -7.21 -16.51 14.28
C THR A 267 -5.71 -16.27 14.33
N LEU A 268 -5.31 -15.04 14.63
CA LEU A 268 -3.91 -14.66 14.85
C LEU A 268 -3.41 -15.24 16.18
N PRO A 269 -2.09 -15.39 16.38
CA PRO A 269 -1.51 -15.82 17.66
C PRO A 269 -1.93 -14.97 18.87
N THR A 270 -2.40 -13.73 18.65
CA THR A 270 -2.94 -12.84 19.68
C THR A 270 -4.34 -13.24 20.16
N GLY A 271 -5.00 -14.19 19.48
CA GLY A 271 -6.39 -14.59 19.71
C GLY A 271 -7.42 -13.77 18.91
N GLU A 272 -6.99 -12.74 18.20
CA GLU A 272 -7.85 -11.93 17.32
C GLU A 272 -8.24 -12.72 16.06
N THR A 273 -9.50 -12.60 15.64
CA THR A 273 -9.95 -13.17 14.36
C THR A 273 -9.97 -12.10 13.28
N THR A 274 -9.40 -12.40 12.12
CA THR A 274 -9.33 -11.51 10.96
C THR A 274 -9.69 -12.28 9.68
N TRP A 275 -10.04 -11.55 8.61
CA TRP A 275 -10.23 -12.10 7.28
C TRP A 275 -8.88 -12.50 6.66
N LEU A 276 -8.85 -13.42 5.70
CA LEU A 276 -7.62 -13.77 4.97
C LEU A 276 -7.83 -14.11 3.49
N SER A 277 -9.01 -14.61 3.11
CA SER A 277 -9.33 -14.90 1.71
C SER A 277 -10.84 -14.77 1.47
N THR A 278 -11.27 -13.58 1.07
CA THR A 278 -12.68 -13.28 0.78
C THR A 278 -12.87 -13.13 -0.72
N PRO A 279 -13.91 -13.74 -1.33
CA PRO A 279 -14.31 -13.40 -2.68
C PRO A 279 -14.69 -11.92 -2.77
N PRO A 280 -14.42 -11.21 -3.89
CA PRO A 280 -14.84 -9.83 -4.09
C PRO A 280 -16.33 -9.63 -3.80
N VAL A 281 -16.64 -8.68 -2.92
CA VAL A 281 -18.02 -8.28 -2.60
C VAL A 281 -18.28 -6.82 -2.97
N THR A 282 -19.49 -6.56 -3.47
CA THR A 282 -19.94 -5.19 -3.79
C THR A 282 -20.56 -4.55 -2.55
N PRO A 283 -20.29 -3.26 -2.28
CA PRO A 283 -20.91 -2.56 -1.16
C PRO A 283 -22.41 -2.37 -1.36
N THR A 284 -23.17 -2.32 -0.26
CA THR A 284 -24.58 -1.91 -0.26
C THR A 284 -24.80 -0.78 0.73
N LEU A 285 -25.51 0.27 0.31
CA LEU A 285 -25.99 1.33 1.20
C LEU A 285 -27.30 0.86 1.83
N ASP A 286 -27.28 0.60 3.13
CA ASP A 286 -28.39 -0.02 3.85
C ASP A 286 -29.31 1.03 4.48
N ALA A 287 -28.75 2.12 4.99
CA ALA A 287 -29.52 3.21 5.59
C ALA A 287 -28.82 4.57 5.46
N VAL A 288 -29.64 5.63 5.38
CA VAL A 288 -29.22 7.03 5.54
C VAL A 288 -30.20 7.69 6.50
N THR A 289 -29.69 8.30 7.56
CA THR A 289 -30.49 9.03 8.56
C THR A 289 -30.01 10.47 8.68
N PHE A 290 -30.96 11.38 8.90
CA PHE A 290 -30.65 12.76 9.25
C PHE A 290 -31.32 13.11 10.58
N THR A 291 -30.51 13.47 11.55
CA THR A 291 -30.96 13.89 12.88
C THR A 291 -30.72 15.37 13.04
N GLN A 292 -31.80 16.16 13.10
CA GLN A 292 -31.71 17.61 13.32
C GLN A 292 -31.12 17.92 14.70
N ASP A 293 -30.29 18.97 14.79
CA ASP A 293 -29.77 19.44 16.08
C ASP A 293 -30.89 19.91 17.01
N THR A 294 -31.88 20.59 16.44
CA THR A 294 -33.09 21.02 17.14
C THR A 294 -34.30 20.89 16.22
N VAL A 295 -35.50 20.68 16.78
CA VAL A 295 -36.72 20.54 15.98
C VAL A 295 -36.92 21.77 15.10
N GLY A 296 -36.89 21.57 13.78
CA GLY A 296 -37.04 22.64 12.79
C GLY A 296 -35.74 23.30 12.33
N SER A 297 -34.56 22.89 12.83
CA SER A 297 -33.27 23.32 12.25
C SER A 297 -33.01 22.63 10.91
N ARG A 298 -32.23 23.29 10.07
CA ARG A 298 -31.64 22.66 8.86
C ARG A 298 -30.26 22.09 9.12
N SER A 299 -29.66 22.38 10.27
CA SER A 299 -28.44 21.73 10.75
C SER A 299 -28.77 20.44 11.48
N GLY A 300 -27.82 19.50 11.46
CA GLY A 300 -27.94 18.20 12.08
C GLY A 300 -26.78 17.29 11.73
N THR A 301 -26.94 16.00 12.03
CA THR A 301 -25.97 14.96 11.68
C THR A 301 -26.59 14.03 10.63
N ILE A 302 -25.85 13.78 9.56
CA ILE A 302 -26.18 12.78 8.55
C ILE A 302 -25.35 11.54 8.89
N GLU A 303 -25.99 10.38 8.96
CA GLU A 303 -25.35 9.09 9.20
C GLU A 303 -25.67 8.13 8.05
N ALA A 304 -24.71 7.29 7.69
CA ALA A 304 -24.86 6.27 6.67
C ALA A 304 -24.39 4.92 7.20
N VAL A 305 -25.12 3.88 6.83
CA VAL A 305 -24.77 2.48 7.12
C VAL A 305 -24.60 1.74 5.80
N PHE A 306 -23.45 1.12 5.64
CA PHE A 306 -23.08 0.27 4.53
C PHE A 306 -22.75 -1.15 5.00
N SER A 307 -23.10 -2.14 4.19
CA SER A 307 -22.50 -3.47 4.26
C SER A 307 -21.37 -3.57 3.24
N ASN A 308 -20.29 -4.26 3.62
CA ASN A 308 -19.14 -4.54 2.75
C ASN A 308 -18.45 -3.28 2.18
N PHE A 309 -18.35 -2.22 2.99
CA PHE A 309 -17.69 -0.99 2.59
C PHE A 309 -16.89 -0.39 3.75
N GLU A 310 -15.64 -0.07 3.46
CA GLU A 310 -14.81 0.84 4.23
C GLU A 310 -14.13 1.79 3.22
N GLY A 311 -14.06 3.08 3.53
CA GLY A 311 -13.50 4.10 2.64
C GLY A 311 -14.27 5.41 2.67
N SER A 312 -14.12 6.21 1.61
CA SER A 312 -14.77 7.52 1.52
C SER A 312 -16.08 7.46 0.75
N ALA A 313 -17.14 8.02 1.32
CA ALA A 313 -18.42 8.26 0.68
C ALA A 313 -18.66 9.75 0.46
N LEU A 314 -19.47 10.09 -0.54
CA LEU A 314 -19.95 11.45 -0.79
C LEU A 314 -21.38 11.60 -0.30
N VAL A 315 -21.61 12.67 0.47
CA VAL A 315 -22.93 13.11 0.89
C VAL A 315 -23.32 14.30 0.02
N HIS A 316 -24.37 14.13 -0.77
CA HIS A 316 -24.95 15.16 -1.59
C HIS A 316 -26.21 15.72 -0.92
N VAL A 317 -26.33 17.05 -0.94
CA VAL A 317 -27.46 17.79 -0.36
C VAL A 317 -28.14 18.57 -1.46
N ASP A 318 -29.41 18.25 -1.71
CA ASP A 318 -30.35 19.07 -2.46
C ASP A 318 -30.89 20.15 -1.51
N ALA A 319 -30.29 21.33 -1.60
CA ALA A 319 -30.49 22.47 -0.72
C ALA A 319 -31.63 23.38 -1.17
N ASP A 320 -32.06 23.32 -2.43
CA ASP A 320 -33.15 24.14 -2.97
C ASP A 320 -34.46 23.38 -3.26
N GLY A 321 -34.43 22.05 -3.14
CA GLY A 321 -35.58 21.16 -3.19
C GLY A 321 -36.11 20.90 -4.58
N ASP A 322 -35.29 21.10 -5.62
CA ASP A 322 -35.67 20.87 -7.02
C ASP A 322 -35.50 19.40 -7.46
N GLY A 323 -34.90 18.56 -6.61
CA GLY A 323 -34.64 17.14 -6.84
C GLY A 323 -33.33 16.83 -7.56
N ALA A 324 -32.51 17.84 -7.88
CA ALA A 324 -31.15 17.72 -8.41
C ALA A 324 -30.11 17.81 -7.29
N PHE A 325 -28.90 17.28 -7.54
CA PHE A 325 -27.81 17.21 -6.57
C PHE A 325 -26.50 17.82 -7.10
N ASP A 326 -26.56 18.50 -8.25
CA ASP A 326 -25.41 19.02 -9.00
C ASP A 326 -25.57 20.50 -9.40
N GLY A 327 -26.62 21.15 -8.92
CA GLY A 327 -26.87 22.58 -9.04
C GLY A 327 -25.94 23.47 -8.20
N PRO A 328 -25.96 24.80 -8.44
CA PRO A 328 -25.05 25.74 -7.78
C PRO A 328 -25.33 25.95 -6.28
N ASN A 329 -26.50 25.52 -5.79
CA ASN A 329 -26.84 25.57 -4.37
C ASN A 329 -26.46 24.25 -3.65
N GLU A 330 -26.12 23.21 -4.40
CA GLU A 330 -25.99 21.85 -3.87
C GLU A 330 -24.63 21.63 -3.23
N ARG A 331 -24.66 20.97 -2.08
CA ARG A 331 -23.43 20.67 -1.35
C ARG A 331 -23.04 19.23 -1.55
N THR A 332 -21.75 19.04 -1.72
CA THR A 332 -21.11 17.73 -1.59
C THR A 332 -20.09 17.82 -0.47
N THR A 333 -20.14 16.87 0.46
CA THR A 333 -19.13 16.69 1.50
C THR A 333 -18.71 15.24 1.56
N THR A 334 -17.44 14.99 1.88
CA THR A 334 -16.94 13.63 2.07
C THR A 334 -17.25 13.15 3.49
N MET A 335 -17.53 11.86 3.61
CA MET A 335 -17.77 11.14 4.86
C MET A 335 -16.87 9.90 4.87
N GLY A 336 -16.09 9.69 5.94
CA GLY A 336 -15.38 8.41 6.14
C GLY A 336 -16.35 7.34 6.64
N ILE A 337 -16.32 6.15 6.05
CA ILE A 337 -17.07 4.97 6.46
C ILE A 337 -16.11 3.94 7.01
N VAL A 338 -16.23 3.58 8.29
CA VAL A 338 -15.36 2.60 8.97
C VAL A 338 -16.21 1.55 9.65
N GLY A 339 -15.91 0.27 9.41
CA GLY A 339 -16.73 -0.83 9.92
C GLY A 339 -18.19 -0.76 9.46
N GLY A 340 -18.43 -0.20 8.26
CA GLY A 340 -19.75 -0.03 7.68
C GLY A 340 -20.55 1.18 8.17
N GLU A 341 -20.01 2.03 9.03
CA GLU A 341 -20.73 3.21 9.55
C GLU A 341 -19.95 4.50 9.32
N GLY A 342 -20.65 5.60 9.05
CA GLY A 342 -20.06 6.93 8.96
C GLY A 342 -21.05 8.04 9.29
N SER A 343 -20.51 9.21 9.64
CA SER A 343 -21.32 10.38 9.95
C SER A 343 -20.64 11.68 9.54
N VAL A 344 -21.45 12.70 9.24
CA VAL A 344 -20.97 14.06 8.97
C VAL A 344 -21.95 15.07 9.57
N VAL A 345 -21.41 16.17 10.07
CA VAL A 345 -22.21 17.31 10.53
C VAL A 345 -22.59 18.16 9.33
N PHE A 346 -23.89 18.47 9.23
CA PHE A 346 -24.43 19.40 8.27
C PHE A 346 -24.86 20.69 8.99
N ASP A 347 -24.36 21.83 8.53
CA ASP A 347 -24.56 23.14 9.18
C ASP A 347 -25.88 23.83 8.76
N GLY A 348 -26.64 23.24 7.84
CA GLY A 348 -27.89 23.81 7.32
C GLY A 348 -27.71 24.96 6.30
N LEU A 349 -26.51 25.13 5.75
CA LEU A 349 -26.21 26.11 4.71
C LEU A 349 -26.16 25.45 3.33
N ASP A 350 -26.51 26.22 2.30
CA ASP A 350 -26.29 25.87 0.89
C ASP A 350 -24.81 26.03 0.47
N ALA A 351 -24.48 25.69 -0.78
CA ALA A 351 -23.11 25.75 -1.29
C ALA A 351 -22.52 27.17 -1.38
N VAL A 352 -23.37 28.20 -1.38
CA VAL A 352 -22.96 29.61 -1.38
C VAL A 352 -22.93 30.22 0.03
N GLY A 353 -23.22 29.42 1.05
CA GLY A 353 -23.16 29.79 2.47
C GLY A 353 -24.42 30.47 3.02
N ASN A 354 -25.53 30.47 2.28
CA ASN A 354 -26.80 30.99 2.80
C ASN A 354 -27.52 29.92 3.65
N PRO A 355 -28.21 30.32 4.73
CA PRO A 355 -29.09 29.41 5.45
C PRO A 355 -30.24 28.91 4.56
N ILE A 356 -30.45 27.59 4.56
CA ILE A 356 -31.58 26.99 3.83
C ILE A 356 -32.89 27.33 4.58
N PRO A 357 -33.91 27.90 3.91
CA PRO A 357 -35.18 28.19 4.56
C PRO A 357 -35.85 26.94 5.13
N TYR A 358 -36.50 27.05 6.29
CA TYR A 358 -37.24 25.94 6.88
C TYR A 358 -38.43 25.49 6.00
N THR A 359 -38.87 26.29 5.04
CA THR A 359 -39.93 25.95 4.08
C THR A 359 -39.43 25.20 2.86
N THR A 360 -38.12 25.17 2.61
CA THR A 360 -37.50 24.50 1.47
C THR A 360 -37.33 23.02 1.79
N PRO A 361 -37.88 22.08 1.00
CA PRO A 361 -37.56 20.66 1.14
C PRO A 361 -36.04 20.47 1.03
N VAL A 362 -35.47 19.58 1.84
CA VAL A 362 -34.06 19.21 1.75
C VAL A 362 -34.00 17.70 1.59
N ALA A 363 -33.24 17.23 0.61
CA ALA A 363 -33.00 15.81 0.42
C ALA A 363 -31.50 15.51 0.53
N PHE A 364 -31.20 14.30 1.00
CA PHE A 364 -29.84 13.81 1.16
C PHE A 364 -29.69 12.54 0.33
N ARG A 365 -28.56 12.42 -0.35
CA ARG A 365 -28.11 11.18 -0.98
C ARG A 365 -26.70 10.88 -0.51
N VAL A 366 -26.41 9.61 -0.27
CA VAL A 366 -25.04 9.15 -0.03
C VAL A 366 -24.64 8.22 -1.17
N SER A 367 -23.43 8.37 -1.70
CA SER A 367 -22.86 7.45 -2.69
C SER A 367 -21.41 7.11 -2.37
N ALA A 368 -21.02 5.88 -2.74
CA ALA A 368 -19.63 5.43 -2.75
C ALA A 368 -19.17 5.38 -4.21
N ASP A 369 -18.63 6.49 -4.72
CA ASP A 369 -18.27 6.63 -6.14
C ASP A 369 -16.96 5.90 -6.50
N GLY A 370 -16.14 5.57 -5.50
CA GLY A 370 -15.03 4.62 -5.58
C GLY A 370 -15.26 3.49 -4.58
N PHE A 371 -15.59 2.28 -5.08
CA PHE A 371 -15.57 1.08 -4.25
C PHE A 371 -14.43 0.18 -4.68
N ALA A 372 -13.92 -0.61 -3.72
CA ALA A 372 -12.66 -1.33 -3.82
C ALA A 372 -11.41 -0.43 -3.92
N GLU A 373 -11.50 0.86 -3.61
CA GLU A 373 -10.33 1.74 -3.61
C GLU A 373 -9.29 1.29 -2.58
N VAL A 374 -8.01 1.42 -2.93
CA VAL A 374 -6.89 1.15 -2.04
C VAL A 374 -5.94 2.33 -2.10
N HIS A 375 -5.55 2.83 -0.93
CA HIS A 375 -4.48 3.80 -0.82
C HIS A 375 -3.17 3.09 -0.49
N PHE A 376 -2.20 3.18 -1.40
CA PHE A 376 -0.84 2.71 -1.17
C PHE A 376 -0.03 3.87 -0.58
N SER A 377 0.36 3.76 0.68
CA SER A 377 1.11 4.80 1.37
C SER A 377 2.59 4.44 1.44
N ASP A 378 3.40 5.22 0.73
CA ASP A 378 4.85 5.06 0.70
C ASP A 378 5.49 6.17 1.54
N GLN A 379 6.22 5.79 2.59
CA GLN A 379 6.90 6.69 3.50
C GLN A 379 8.41 6.58 3.31
N ASP A 380 9.08 7.73 3.33
CA ASP A 380 10.55 7.80 3.34
C ASP A 380 11.17 7.07 2.14
N THR A 381 10.47 7.11 1.00
CA THR A 381 10.99 6.71 -0.31
C THR A 381 11.65 7.94 -0.92
N GLU A 382 12.97 7.90 -1.07
CA GLU A 382 13.77 9.04 -1.55
C GLU A 382 13.83 9.07 -3.08
N VAL A 383 13.86 7.89 -3.71
CA VAL A 383 13.88 7.71 -5.16
C VAL A 383 12.96 6.56 -5.52
N LEU A 384 12.18 6.76 -6.58
CA LEU A 384 11.42 5.71 -7.25
C LEU A 384 11.77 5.75 -8.75
N GLY A 385 12.87 5.06 -9.11
CA GLY A 385 13.57 5.28 -10.38
C GLY A 385 12.73 5.04 -11.63
N ASN A 386 11.80 4.08 -11.59
CA ASN A 386 10.86 3.81 -12.68
C ASN A 386 9.40 3.88 -12.21
N GLY A 387 9.11 4.66 -11.17
CA GLY A 387 7.75 4.89 -10.69
C GLY A 387 7.08 3.68 -10.02
N ILE A 388 5.79 3.86 -9.74
CA ILE A 388 4.88 2.86 -9.23
C ILE A 388 3.96 2.37 -10.36
N GLN A 389 3.69 1.07 -10.40
CA GLN A 389 2.69 0.45 -11.26
C GLN A 389 1.67 -0.30 -10.40
N VAL A 390 0.40 -0.18 -10.74
CA VAL A 390 -0.69 -0.84 -10.03
C VAL A 390 -1.55 -1.58 -11.03
N ARG A 391 -1.99 -2.78 -10.67
CA ARG A 391 -2.95 -3.55 -11.45
C ARG A 391 -3.93 -4.26 -10.53
N ARG A 392 -5.22 -3.96 -10.69
CA ARG A 392 -6.28 -4.70 -10.00
C ARG A 392 -6.46 -6.07 -10.64
N LEU A 393 -6.38 -7.15 -9.88
CA LEU A 393 -6.39 -8.53 -10.41
C LEU A 393 -7.77 -9.18 -10.47
N ASN A 394 -8.78 -8.64 -9.78
CA ASN A 394 -10.13 -9.22 -9.73
C ASN A 394 -11.23 -8.17 -9.57
N GLY A 395 -12.50 -8.60 -9.55
CA GLY A 395 -13.66 -7.73 -9.39
C GLY A 395 -14.13 -7.06 -10.71
N PRO A 396 -15.00 -6.03 -10.67
CA PRO A 396 -15.65 -5.46 -11.85
C PRO A 396 -14.75 -4.83 -12.93
N ALA A 397 -13.42 -4.74 -12.70
CA ALA A 397 -12.45 -4.35 -13.74
C ALA A 397 -11.29 -5.37 -13.87
N ASP A 398 -11.52 -6.62 -13.48
CA ASP A 398 -10.74 -7.85 -13.75
C ASP A 398 -9.44 -7.68 -14.56
N GLY A 399 -8.36 -7.19 -13.96
CA GLY A 399 -7.05 -7.06 -14.62
C GLY A 399 -6.81 -5.78 -15.42
N THR A 400 -7.83 -4.94 -15.64
CA THR A 400 -7.78 -3.77 -16.55
C THR A 400 -7.68 -2.42 -15.86
N GLU A 401 -7.95 -2.34 -14.55
CA GLU A 401 -7.76 -1.10 -13.82
C GLU A 401 -6.31 -0.92 -13.39
N THR A 402 -5.68 0.13 -13.91
CA THR A 402 -4.27 0.47 -13.71
C THR A 402 -4.06 1.91 -13.26
N ARG A 403 -5.13 2.67 -13.03
CA ARG A 403 -5.02 4.08 -12.70
C ARG A 403 -4.70 4.30 -11.22
N ILE A 404 -3.86 5.30 -10.96
CA ILE A 404 -3.54 5.82 -9.62
C ILE A 404 -4.02 7.28 -9.55
N PHE A 405 -4.53 7.70 -8.40
CA PHE A 405 -5.15 9.01 -8.16
C PHE A 405 -4.41 9.71 -7.03
N TRP A 406 -3.86 10.91 -7.26
CA TRP A 406 -3.18 11.70 -6.23
C TRP A 406 -3.19 13.20 -6.54
N ASP A 407 -3.03 14.02 -5.50
CA ASP A 407 -2.93 15.48 -5.56
C ASP A 407 -1.65 15.96 -4.85
N ASP A 408 -0.75 16.57 -5.62
CA ASP A 408 0.54 17.11 -5.17
C ASP A 408 0.51 18.59 -4.78
N THR A 409 -0.65 19.27 -4.85
CA THR A 409 -0.76 20.69 -4.46
C THR A 409 -0.20 20.95 -3.07
N HIS A 410 -0.39 20.00 -2.16
CA HIS A 410 0.05 20.13 -0.78
C HIS A 410 1.58 20.00 -0.62
N VAL A 411 2.27 19.22 -1.46
CA VAL A 411 3.73 19.02 -1.39
C VAL A 411 4.53 19.91 -2.34
N THR A 412 3.86 20.62 -3.24
CA THR A 412 4.48 21.61 -4.14
C THR A 412 4.53 23.02 -3.52
N SER A 413 3.92 23.21 -2.36
CA SER A 413 3.91 24.48 -1.63
C SER A 413 4.96 24.51 -0.51
N ALA A 414 5.88 25.48 -0.56
CA ALA A 414 6.89 25.69 0.50
C ALA A 414 6.28 26.00 1.89
N MET A 415 5.01 26.43 1.94
CA MET A 415 4.28 26.64 3.21
C MET A 415 4.00 25.32 3.93
N ASN A 416 3.74 24.27 3.15
CA ASN A 416 3.31 22.97 3.61
C ASN A 416 4.47 21.97 3.63
N ASP A 417 5.42 22.14 2.73
CA ASP A 417 6.61 21.31 2.59
C ASP A 417 7.85 22.19 2.37
N PRO A 418 8.72 22.34 3.38
CA PRO A 418 9.98 23.10 3.25
C PRO A 418 10.93 22.58 2.16
N GLN A 419 10.73 21.36 1.66
CA GLN A 419 11.51 20.72 0.60
C GLN A 419 10.81 20.70 -0.76
N ALA A 420 9.67 21.40 -0.92
CA ALA A 420 8.90 21.45 -2.17
C ALA A 420 9.78 21.74 -3.41
N ASP A 421 10.74 22.65 -3.29
CA ASP A 421 11.64 23.06 -4.39
C ASP A 421 12.80 22.08 -4.66
N LEU A 422 12.93 21.00 -3.88
CA LEU A 422 13.97 19.97 -4.01
C LEU A 422 13.47 18.69 -4.68
N LYS A 423 12.15 18.48 -4.72
CA LYS A 423 11.54 17.27 -5.27
C LYS A 423 11.66 17.24 -6.79
N CYS A 424 11.92 16.06 -7.32
CA CYS A 424 12.05 15.80 -8.74
C CYS A 424 11.24 14.57 -9.11
N SER A 425 10.45 14.66 -10.18
CA SER A 425 9.75 13.52 -10.77
C SER A 425 9.76 13.65 -12.30
N ALA A 426 9.76 12.51 -12.99
CA ALA A 426 9.51 12.46 -14.43
C ALA A 426 8.02 12.72 -14.75
N THR A 427 7.13 12.46 -13.78
CA THR A 427 5.71 12.80 -13.85
C THR A 427 5.54 14.24 -13.35
N ALA A 428 4.81 15.06 -14.11
CA ALA A 428 4.52 16.42 -13.65
C ALA A 428 3.63 16.36 -12.39
N PRO A 429 3.90 17.20 -11.36
CA PRO A 429 3.04 17.26 -10.18
C PRO A 429 1.58 17.50 -10.58
N LEU A 430 0.67 16.71 -10.04
CA LEU A 430 -0.75 16.84 -10.33
C LEU A 430 -1.41 17.79 -9.34
N ALA A 431 -2.12 18.79 -9.86
CA ALA A 431 -2.92 19.69 -9.02
C ALA A 431 -4.31 19.12 -8.67
N SER A 432 -4.63 17.92 -9.16
CA SER A 432 -5.85 17.19 -8.87
C SER A 432 -5.72 15.75 -9.38
N GLY A 433 -6.07 14.77 -8.55
CA GLY A 433 -6.01 13.36 -8.88
C GLY A 433 -7.24 12.79 -9.57
N VAL A 434 -8.33 13.55 -9.71
CA VAL A 434 -9.68 13.02 -10.00
C VAL A 434 -9.81 12.21 -11.30
N ALA A 435 -8.97 12.47 -12.30
CA ALA A 435 -9.00 11.74 -13.56
C ALA A 435 -8.27 10.39 -13.49
N GLY A 436 -7.38 10.23 -12.51
CA GLY A 436 -6.40 9.16 -12.42
C GLY A 436 -5.34 9.25 -13.53
N VAL A 437 -4.21 8.60 -13.31
CA VAL A 437 -3.15 8.40 -14.31
C VAL A 437 -2.91 6.91 -14.46
N ASP A 438 -2.91 6.43 -15.70
CA ASP A 438 -2.52 5.05 -16.01
C ASP A 438 -1.08 4.82 -15.55
N SER A 439 -0.88 3.87 -14.65
CA SER A 439 0.41 3.56 -14.06
C SER A 439 1.25 2.60 -14.92
N ALA A 440 0.73 2.12 -16.05
CA ALA A 440 1.49 1.28 -16.97
C ALA A 440 2.79 1.99 -17.42
N GLY A 441 3.94 1.38 -17.11
CA GLY A 441 5.26 1.97 -17.40
C GLY A 441 5.84 2.82 -16.27
N GLY A 442 5.12 2.96 -15.15
CA GLY A 442 5.59 3.66 -13.96
C GLY A 442 5.20 5.12 -13.91
N VAL A 443 4.58 5.54 -12.81
CA VAL A 443 4.23 6.94 -12.55
C VAL A 443 4.74 7.41 -11.19
N HIS A 444 4.70 8.73 -10.98
CA HIS A 444 5.05 9.45 -9.75
C HIS A 444 6.53 9.37 -9.33
#